data_AF-A0A2Z4LUR1-F1
#
_entry.id   AF-A0A2Z4LUR1-F1
#
_cell.length_a   1.000
_cell.length_b   1.000
_cell.length_c   1.000
_cell.angle_alpha   90.00
_cell.angle_beta   90.00
_cell.angle_gamma   90.00
#
_symmetry.space_group_name_H-M   'P 1'
#
loop_
_entity.id
_entity.type
_entity.pdbx_description
1 polymer ?
#
loop_
_entity_poly.entity_id
_entity_poly.type
_entity_poly.pdbx_seq_one_letter_code
_entity_poly.pdbx_strand_id
1 'polypeptide(L)'
;MKTKIYFLVLTFFLGFSFAQASFPVKRSVKVDESKEIMLDGVESEMSTPVASSTMAYDKTVAILLWVFLWPFAAHRWYAGKPIGYNILFILTLGGFFVWAVIDLVNIIKGDF
;
A
#
# COMPACT_ATOMS: atom_id res chain seq x y z
N MET A 1 -32.62 -0.98 -14.74
CA MET A 1 -31.54 -1.37 -13.80
C MET A 1 -30.27 -0.53 -13.95
N LYS A 2 -29.90 -0.09 -15.16
CA LYS A 2 -28.68 0.68 -15.46
C LYS A 2 -28.59 2.04 -14.73
N THR A 3 -29.70 2.78 -14.61
CA THR A 3 -29.75 4.07 -13.89
C THR A 3 -29.42 3.97 -12.40
N LYS A 4 -29.71 2.82 -11.78
CA LYS A 4 -29.42 2.57 -10.36
C LYS A 4 -27.91 2.41 -10.09
N ILE A 5 -27.16 1.88 -11.07
CA ILE A 5 -25.70 1.71 -10.97
C ILE A 5 -25.01 3.08 -11.01
N TYR A 6 -25.44 3.99 -11.88
CA TYR A 6 -24.91 5.35 -11.90
C TYR A 6 -25.18 6.10 -10.59
N PHE A 7 -26.37 5.91 -10.01
CA PHE A 7 -26.72 6.52 -8.74
C PHE A 7 -25.87 5.97 -7.58
N LEU A 8 -25.63 4.65 -7.56
CA LEU A 8 -24.75 3.99 -6.59
C LEU A 8 -23.31 4.52 -6.66
N VAL A 9 -22.76 4.62 -7.87
CA VAL A 9 -21.40 5.15 -8.10
C VAL A 9 -21.31 6.63 -7.70
N LEU A 10 -22.35 7.42 -7.97
CA LEU A 10 -22.42 8.83 -7.57
C LEU A 10 -22.43 8.99 -6.04
N THR A 11 -23.24 8.20 -5.33
CA THR A 11 -23.29 8.24 -3.85
C THR A 11 -21.99 7.77 -3.20
N PHE A 12 -21.26 6.84 -3.80
CA PHE A 12 -19.96 6.40 -3.30
C PHE A 12 -18.91 7.51 -3.38
N PHE A 13 -18.94 8.31 -4.44
CA PHE A 13 -17.97 9.40 -4.64
C PHE A 13 -18.23 10.61 -3.73
N LEU A 14 -19.49 10.89 -3.38
CA LEU A 14 -19.84 11.98 -2.46
C LEU A 14 -19.47 11.69 -0.99
N GLY A 15 -19.23 10.43 -0.62
CA GLY A 15 -18.88 10.05 0.75
C GLY A 15 -17.40 10.23 1.12
N PHE A 16 -16.52 10.52 0.15
CA PHE A 16 -15.08 10.60 0.38
C PHE A 16 -14.68 11.99 0.90
N SER A 17 -14.80 12.19 2.21
CA SER A 17 -14.30 13.40 2.87
C SER A 17 -12.78 13.30 3.08
N PHE A 18 -12.01 14.12 2.38
CA PHE A 18 -10.57 14.27 2.57
C PHE A 18 -10.30 14.93 3.93
N ALA A 19 -9.88 14.15 4.93
CA ALA A 19 -9.42 14.67 6.20
C ALA A 19 -8.01 15.27 6.02
N GLN A 20 -7.88 16.58 6.26
CA GLN A 20 -6.60 17.29 6.25
C GLN A 20 -6.03 17.33 7.66
N ALA A 21 -4.81 16.81 7.85
CA ALA A 21 -4.08 16.92 9.10
C ALA A 21 -3.05 18.07 9.01
N SER A 22 -3.27 19.15 9.76
CA SER A 22 -2.25 20.18 9.96
C SER A 22 -1.64 19.98 11.35
N PHE A 23 -0.52 19.25 11.39
CA PHE A 23 0.27 19.14 12.60
C PHE A 23 1.26 20.32 12.66
N PRO A 24 1.28 21.10 13.76
CA PRO A 24 2.25 22.20 13.92
C PRO A 24 3.69 21.66 13.94
N VAL A 25 4.55 22.13 13.03
CA VAL A 25 5.98 21.84 13.06
C VAL A 25 6.68 22.86 13.96
N LYS A 26 7.06 22.46 15.18
CA LYS A 26 8.02 23.20 15.99
C LYS A 26 9.43 22.85 15.53
N ARG A 27 10.15 23.81 14.95
CA ARG A 27 11.59 23.66 14.65
C ARG A 27 12.37 23.77 15.96
N SER A 28 12.89 22.66 16.47
CA SER A 28 13.99 22.71 17.43
C SER A 28 15.31 22.75 16.67
N VAL A 29 15.92 23.93 16.55
CA VAL A 29 17.34 24.02 16.21
C VAL A 29 18.11 23.57 17.44
N LYS A 30 18.72 22.39 17.37
CA LYS A 30 19.87 22.02 18.21
C LYS A 30 20.92 21.34 17.35
N VAL A 31 22.07 21.99 17.29
CA VAL A 31 23.35 21.54 16.73
C VAL A 31 23.89 20.39 17.59
N ASP A 32 24.42 19.38 16.90
CA ASP A 32 25.31 18.26 17.27
C ASP A 32 25.35 17.71 18.71
N GLU A 33 25.03 16.41 18.85
CA GLU A 33 25.87 15.45 19.60
C GLU A 33 25.52 14.00 19.21
N SER A 34 26.55 13.23 18.87
CA SER A 34 26.51 11.80 18.56
C SER A 34 26.41 10.97 19.85
N LYS A 35 25.56 9.93 19.83
CA LYS A 35 25.63 8.84 20.81
C LYS A 35 25.09 7.53 20.20
N GLU A 36 25.99 6.62 19.88
CA GLU A 36 25.69 5.20 19.64
C GLU A 36 25.18 4.54 20.93
N ILE A 37 24.20 3.63 20.85
CA ILE A 37 24.21 2.29 21.50
C ILE A 37 23.32 1.33 20.67
N MET A 38 23.82 0.11 20.55
CA MET A 38 23.35 -1.06 19.81
C MET A 38 22.13 -1.80 20.40
N LEU A 39 21.45 -2.54 19.50
CA LEU A 39 20.91 -3.92 19.60
C LEU A 39 20.08 -4.36 20.84
N ASP A 40 18.82 -4.76 20.60
CA ASP A 40 18.30 -6.07 21.07
C ASP A 40 17.07 -6.55 20.25
N GLY A 41 17.10 -7.83 19.85
CA GLY A 41 15.97 -8.74 19.63
C GLY A 41 14.93 -8.46 18.53
N VAL A 42 15.09 -9.09 17.36
CA VAL A 42 14.36 -10.34 17.02
C VAL A 42 14.99 -10.90 15.74
N GLU A 43 15.61 -12.06 15.89
CA GLU A 43 16.06 -12.92 14.81
C GLU A 43 14.87 -13.34 13.94
N SER A 44 15.01 -13.16 12.62
CA SER A 44 14.49 -14.13 11.66
C SER A 44 15.59 -14.41 10.64
N GLU A 45 16.59 -15.13 11.13
CA GLU A 45 17.61 -15.82 10.34
C GLU A 45 16.91 -16.89 9.48
N MET A 46 16.88 -16.71 8.16
CA MET A 46 17.51 -17.63 7.21
C MET A 46 17.25 -17.13 5.79
N SER A 47 18.27 -16.53 5.21
CA SER A 47 18.38 -16.25 3.79
C SER A 47 18.39 -17.54 2.98
N THR A 48 17.49 -17.67 2.02
CA THR A 48 17.87 -18.19 0.69
C THR A 48 17.76 -17.03 -0.30
N PRO A 49 18.88 -16.54 -0.87
CA PRO A 49 18.86 -15.40 -1.79
C PRO A 49 18.46 -15.87 -3.18
N VAL A 50 17.17 -16.13 -3.40
CA VAL A 50 16.59 -16.23 -4.74
C VAL A 50 15.42 -15.26 -4.81
N ALA A 51 15.67 -14.14 -5.49
CA ALA A 51 14.67 -13.24 -6.07
C ALA A 51 13.85 -12.32 -5.13
N SER A 52 14.40 -11.82 -4.04
CA SER A 52 13.77 -10.70 -3.31
C SER A 52 14.22 -9.35 -3.87
N SER A 53 13.71 -8.98 -5.05
CA SER A 53 13.54 -7.56 -5.41
C SER A 53 12.31 -6.97 -4.71
N THR A 54 12.00 -7.44 -3.51
CA THR A 54 10.88 -7.01 -2.70
C THR A 54 11.37 -5.90 -1.79
N MET A 55 10.97 -4.67 -2.12
CA MET A 55 11.14 -3.54 -1.23
C MET A 55 10.48 -3.88 0.11
N ALA A 56 11.12 -3.55 1.24
CA ALA A 56 10.49 -3.71 2.54
C ALA A 56 9.28 -2.76 2.63
N TYR A 57 8.07 -3.32 2.72
CA TYR A 57 6.82 -2.57 2.92
C TYR A 57 6.05 -3.17 4.09
N ASP A 58 5.25 -2.35 4.76
CA ASP A 58 4.40 -2.81 5.86
C ASP A 58 3.17 -3.53 5.28
N LYS A 59 3.00 -4.80 5.64
CA LYS A 59 1.86 -5.63 5.23
C LYS A 59 0.53 -5.01 5.64
N THR A 60 0.46 -4.39 6.82
CA THR A 60 -0.79 -3.81 7.34
C THR A 60 -1.21 -2.61 6.48
N VAL A 61 -0.25 -1.76 6.12
CA VAL A 61 -0.47 -0.62 5.23
C VAL A 61 -0.89 -1.09 3.83
N ALA A 62 -0.26 -2.15 3.31
CA ALA A 62 -0.63 -2.72 2.01
C ALA A 62 -2.07 -3.26 1.98
N ILE A 63 -2.51 -3.96 3.02
CA ILE A 63 -3.91 -4.43 3.15
C ILE A 63 -4.87 -3.26 3.25
N LEU A 64 -4.52 -2.22 4.01
CA LEU A 64 -5.35 -1.03 4.16
C LEU A 64 -5.54 -0.31 2.82
N LEU A 65 -4.43 -0.13 2.07
CA LEU A 65 -4.47 0.43 0.71
C LEU A 65 -5.27 -0.44 -0.25
N TRP A 66 -5.19 -1.76 -0.11
CA TRP A 66 -6.00 -2.69 -0.90
C TRP A 66 -7.50 -2.54 -0.59
N VAL A 67 -7.93 -2.36 0.67
CA VAL A 67 -9.37 -2.21 0.99
C VAL A 67 -9.94 -0.87 0.53
N PHE A 68 -9.21 0.24 0.73
CA PHE A 68 -9.74 1.58 0.46
C PHE A 68 -9.50 2.07 -0.97
N LEU A 69 -8.37 1.69 -1.58
CA LEU A 69 -7.87 2.26 -2.83
C LEU A 69 -7.58 1.18 -3.88
N TRP A 70 -8.26 0.04 -3.76
CA TRP A 70 -8.18 -1.09 -4.68
C TRP A 70 -8.18 -0.71 -6.19
N PRO A 71 -9.16 0.07 -6.71
CA PRO A 71 -9.24 0.32 -8.15
C PRO A 71 -8.08 1.15 -8.69
N PHE A 72 -7.33 1.83 -7.82
CA PHE A 72 -6.16 2.63 -8.17
C PHE A 72 -4.84 1.86 -8.07
N ALA A 73 -4.88 0.57 -7.76
CA ALA A 73 -3.70 -0.29 -7.58
C ALA A 73 -2.74 0.19 -6.47
N ALA A 74 -3.22 0.97 -5.48
CA ALA A 74 -2.37 1.63 -4.49
C ALA A 74 -1.47 0.65 -3.70
N HIS A 75 -1.96 -0.56 -3.44
CA HIS A 75 -1.17 -1.63 -2.82
C HIS A 75 0.03 -2.05 -3.68
N ARG A 76 -0.10 -2.10 -5.02
CA ARG A 76 1.00 -2.43 -5.95
C ARG A 76 2.00 -1.29 -6.08
N TRP A 77 1.51 -0.04 -6.02
CA TRP A 77 2.36 1.15 -6.00
C TRP A 77 3.20 1.24 -4.73
N TYR A 78 2.60 0.89 -3.59
CA TYR A 78 3.28 0.88 -2.29
C TYR A 78 4.37 -0.20 -2.21
N ALA A 79 4.14 -1.38 -2.80
CA ALA A 79 5.15 -2.43 -2.89
C ALA A 79 6.23 -2.20 -3.97
N GLY A 80 6.21 -1.07 -4.69
CA GLY A 80 7.22 -0.74 -5.69
C GLY A 80 7.18 -1.61 -6.96
N LYS A 81 6.03 -2.19 -7.30
CA LYS A 81 5.88 -3.00 -8.52
C LYS A 81 6.06 -2.17 -9.80
N PRO A 82 6.46 -2.79 -10.93
CA PRO A 82 6.74 -2.07 -12.17
C PRO A 82 5.55 -1.26 -12.66
N ILE A 83 5.82 -0.03 -13.10
CA ILE A 83 4.81 0.95 -13.49
C ILE A 83 3.84 0.43 -14.56
N GLY A 84 4.36 -0.29 -15.56
CA GLY A 84 3.57 -0.81 -16.67
C GLY A 84 2.50 -1.82 -16.24
N TYR A 85 2.83 -2.70 -15.29
CA TYR A 85 1.88 -3.68 -14.75
C TYR A 85 0.79 -3.02 -13.90
N ASN A 86 1.12 -1.95 -13.18
CA ASN A 86 0.14 -1.22 -12.38
C ASN A 86 -0.86 -0.46 -13.29
N ILE A 87 -0.38 0.12 -14.39
CA ILE A 87 -1.22 0.76 -15.40
C ILE A 87 -2.13 -0.26 -16.08
N LEU A 88 -1.60 -1.43 -16.43
CA LEU A 88 -2.39 -2.52 -17.02
C LEU A 88 -3.48 -3.02 -16.05
N PHE A 89 -3.16 -3.12 -14.76
CA PHE A 89 -4.14 -3.46 -13.73
C PHE A 89 -5.28 -2.44 -13.66
N ILE A 90 -4.97 -1.14 -13.71
CA ILE A 90 -5.99 -0.08 -13.69
C ILE A 90 -6.85 -0.13 -14.97
N LEU A 91 -6.24 -0.31 -16.14
CA LEU A 91 -6.95 -0.44 -17.42
C LEU A 91 -7.89 -1.66 -17.46
N THR A 92 -7.53 -2.73 -16.77
CA THR A 92 -8.37 -3.92 -16.61
C THR A 92 -9.37 -3.81 -15.45
N LEU A 93 -9.54 -2.62 -14.87
CA LEU A 93 -10.38 -2.34 -13.69
C LEU A 93 -10.07 -3.30 -12.52
N GLY A 94 -8.78 -3.52 -12.27
CA GLY A 94 -8.29 -4.43 -11.25
C GLY A 94 -8.40 -5.92 -11.60
N GLY A 95 -8.44 -6.26 -12.89
CA GLY A 95 -8.38 -7.63 -13.38
C GLY A 95 -9.58 -8.48 -12.91
N PHE A 96 -10.81 -7.96 -13.07
CA PHE A 96 -12.06 -8.69 -12.84
C PHE A 96 -12.15 -9.35 -11.45
N PHE A 97 -11.63 -8.70 -10.41
CA PHE A 97 -11.53 -9.20 -9.03
C PHE A 97 -10.56 -10.37 -8.83
N VAL A 98 -10.23 -11.14 -9.87
CA VAL A 98 -9.27 -12.26 -9.79
C VAL A 98 -7.88 -11.77 -9.39
N TRP A 99 -7.39 -10.70 -10.02
CA TRP A 99 -6.11 -10.12 -9.62
C TRP A 99 -6.14 -9.52 -8.22
N ALA A 100 -7.29 -8.99 -7.78
CA ALA A 100 -7.48 -8.53 -6.40
C ALA A 100 -7.19 -9.62 -5.38
N VAL A 101 -7.77 -10.80 -5.60
CA VAL A 101 -7.69 -11.95 -4.69
C VAL A 101 -6.27 -12.49 -4.66
N ILE A 102 -5.63 -12.60 -5.82
CA ILE A 102 -4.22 -13.04 -5.91
C ILE A 102 -3.31 -12.08 -5.14
N ASP A 103 -3.48 -10.77 -5.35
CA ASP A 103 -2.70 -9.75 -4.65
C ASP A 103 -2.91 -9.81 -3.13
N LEU A 104 -4.16 -10.00 -2.67
CA LEU A 104 -4.46 -10.12 -1.24
C LEU A 104 -3.77 -11.35 -0.62
N VAL A 105 -3.82 -12.50 -1.28
CA VAL A 105 -3.15 -13.72 -0.82
C VAL A 105 -1.64 -13.53 -0.73
N ASN A 106 -1.04 -12.88 -1.73
CA ASN A 106 0.39 -12.63 -1.76
C ASN A 106 0.83 -11.67 -0.64
N ILE A 107 0.05 -10.62 -0.35
CA ILE A 107 0.34 -9.67 0.75
C ILE A 107 0.29 -10.38 2.11
N ILE A 108 -0.69 -11.26 2.32
CA ILE A 108 -0.81 -12.05 3.57
C ILE A 108 0.36 -13.02 3.71
N LYS A 109 0.79 -13.66 2.60
CA LYS A 109 1.94 -14.56 2.58
C LYS A 109 3.28 -13.83 2.75
N GLY A 110 3.34 -12.52 2.52
CA GLY A 110 4.58 -11.74 2.52
C GLY A 110 5.44 -11.96 1.28
N ASP A 111 4.87 -12.54 0.22
CA ASP A 111 5.53 -12.81 -1.08
C ASP A 111 5.02 -11.85 -2.17
N PHE A 112 4.55 -10.67 -1.74
CA PHE A 112 4.02 -9.65 -2.64
C PHE A 112 5.08 -8.62 -2.98
#